data_AF-A0A3B0VSX1-F1
#
_entry.id   AF-A0A3B0VSX1-F1
#
_cell.length_a   1.000
_cell.length_b   1.000
_cell.length_c   1.000
_cell.angle_alpha   90.00
_cell.angle_beta   90.00
_cell.angle_gamma   90.00
#
_symmetry.space_group_name_H-M   'P 1'
#
loop_
_entity.id
_entity.type
_entity.pdbx_description
1 polymer ?
#
loop_
_entity_poly.entity_id
_entity_poly.type
_entity_poly.pdbx_seq_one_letter_code
_entity_poly.pdbx_strand_id
1 'polypeptide(L)'
;MKITLKIFTLILLLLLPLNASGMPGAEIGNMVISRDTTWSGRIIIKGVVVVGRGVTLSISPGSTIAFRRLDRNNDGVGDGEIR
;
A
#
# COMPACT_ATOMS: atom_id res chain seq x y z
N MET A 1 45.80 -10.86 11.24
CA MET A 1 45.00 -11.39 10.11
C MET A 1 43.54 -11.79 10.45
N LYS A 2 43.10 -11.80 11.72
CA LYS A 2 41.69 -12.11 12.09
C LYS A 2 40.76 -10.88 12.12
N ILE A 3 41.32 -9.69 12.38
CA ILE A 3 40.56 -8.42 12.48
C ILE A 3 40.21 -7.87 11.09
N THR A 4 41.13 -7.94 10.14
CA THR A 4 40.92 -7.52 8.74
C THR A 4 39.82 -8.33 8.05
N LEU A 5 39.72 -9.63 8.36
CA LEU A 5 38.68 -10.51 7.84
C LEU A 5 37.29 -10.13 8.37
N LYS A 6 37.16 -9.79 9.66
CA LYS A 6 35.89 -9.35 10.27
C LYS A 6 35.40 -8.01 9.69
N ILE A 7 36.30 -7.07 9.45
CA ILE A 7 35.98 -5.76 8.87
C ILE A 7 35.50 -5.93 7.42
N PHE A 8 36.14 -6.82 6.65
CA PHE A 8 35.72 -7.13 5.29
C PHE A 8 34.33 -7.79 5.25
N THR A 9 34.02 -8.68 6.20
CA THR A 9 32.67 -9.26 6.33
C THR A 9 31.60 -8.22 6.69
N LEU A 10 31.94 -7.24 7.51
CA LEU A 10 31.01 -6.17 7.92
C LEU A 10 30.70 -5.20 6.76
N ILE A 11 31.68 -4.89 5.92
CA ILE A 11 31.51 -4.05 4.74
C ILE A 11 30.70 -4.77 3.65
N LEU A 12 30.90 -6.08 3.49
CA LEU A 12 30.12 -6.90 2.55
C LEU A 12 28.63 -6.99 2.95
N LEU A 13 28.33 -6.95 4.25
CA LEU A 13 26.95 -6.92 4.76
C LEU A 13 26.26 -5.58 4.50
N LEU A 14 27.02 -4.48 4.46
CA LEU A 14 26.51 -3.12 4.20
C LEU A 14 26.21 -2.86 2.71
N LEU A 15 26.77 -3.67 1.81
CA LEU A 15 26.61 -3.58 0.35
C LEU A 15 25.50 -4.50 -0.19
N LEU A 16 24.75 -5.20 0.67
CA LEU A 16 23.58 -5.94 0.23
C LEU A 16 22.58 -4.93 -0.35
N PRO A 17 22.22 -5.02 -1.65
CA PRO A 17 21.15 -4.20 -2.17
C PRO A 17 19.91 -4.56 -1.37
N LEU A 18 19.35 -3.57 -0.67
CA LEU A 18 17.96 -3.64 -0.24
C LEU A 18 17.16 -3.79 -1.53
N ASN A 19 16.90 -5.04 -1.91
CA ASN A 19 16.02 -5.34 -3.01
C ASN A 19 14.68 -4.71 -2.64
N ALA A 20 14.39 -3.56 -3.22
CA ALA A 20 13.07 -2.95 -3.23
C ALA A 20 12.19 -3.81 -4.15
N SER A 21 12.02 -5.07 -3.78
CA SER A 21 10.96 -5.94 -4.28
C SER A 21 9.69 -5.14 -4.08
N GLY A 22 9.09 -4.68 -5.18
CA GLY A 22 8.02 -3.68 -5.16
C GLY A 22 7.07 -3.92 -3.99
N MET A 23 7.08 -3.01 -3.02
CA MET A 23 6.32 -3.17 -1.78
C MET A 23 4.88 -3.51 -2.17
N PRO A 24 4.33 -4.65 -1.69
CA PRO A 24 2.93 -4.96 -1.91
C PRO A 24 2.09 -3.77 -1.46
N GLY A 25 1.22 -3.28 -2.34
CA GLY A 25 0.36 -2.15 -1.99
C GLY A 25 -0.48 -2.48 -0.76
N ALA A 26 -0.75 -1.48 0.08
CA ALA A 26 -1.59 -1.67 1.26
C ALA A 26 -2.98 -2.15 0.82
N GLU A 27 -3.41 -3.30 1.34
CA GLU A 27 -4.73 -3.86 1.01
C GLU A 27 -5.78 -3.36 2.00
N ILE A 28 -6.86 -2.77 1.48
CA ILE A 28 -7.95 -2.21 2.28
C ILE A 28 -9.24 -2.96 1.94
N GLY A 29 -9.87 -3.55 2.96
CA GLY A 29 -11.19 -4.17 2.85
C GLY A 29 -12.32 -3.14 3.03
N ASN A 30 -13.46 -3.58 3.55
CA ASN A 30 -14.54 -2.66 3.91
C ASN A 30 -14.10 -1.79 5.11
N MET A 31 -14.15 -0.46 4.99
CA MET A 31 -13.85 0.44 6.12
C MET A 31 -14.56 1.80 6.03
N VAL A 32 -14.57 2.53 7.15
CA VAL A 32 -14.99 3.93 7.22
C VAL A 32 -13.81 4.80 7.64
N ILE A 33 -13.53 5.85 6.87
CA ILE A 33 -12.56 6.90 7.21
C ILE A 33 -13.29 7.97 8.02
N SER A 34 -13.07 7.96 9.34
CA SER A 34 -13.80 8.82 10.29
C SER A 34 -13.09 10.13 10.64
N ARG A 35 -11.92 10.38 10.07
CA ARG A 35 -11.10 11.58 10.28
C ARG A 35 -10.23 11.83 9.06
N ASP A 36 -9.80 13.08 8.89
CA ASP A 36 -8.94 13.45 7.77
C ASP A 36 -7.75 12.52 7.67
N THR A 37 -7.56 11.96 6.48
CA THR A 37 -6.59 10.89 6.24
C THR A 37 -5.89 11.13 4.92
N THR A 38 -4.57 10.95 4.92
CA THR A 38 -3.77 11.00 3.70
C THR A 38 -3.32 9.59 3.32
N TRP A 39 -3.59 9.22 2.08
CA TRP A 39 -3.10 8.00 1.45
C TRP A 39 -1.94 8.31 0.53
N SER A 40 -0.92 7.45 0.53
CA SER A 40 0.25 7.56 -0.34
C SER A 40 0.73 6.19 -0.83
N GLY A 41 1.34 6.18 -2.02
CA GLY A 41 1.90 4.96 -2.61
C GLY A 41 0.85 4.08 -3.29
N ARG A 42 1.03 2.75 -3.22
CA ARG A 42 0.13 1.79 -3.86
C ARG A 42 -0.90 1.27 -2.86
N ILE A 43 -2.19 1.41 -3.17
CA ILE A 43 -3.29 0.93 -2.33
C ILE A 43 -4.21 0.05 -3.17
N ILE A 44 -4.60 -1.09 -2.63
CA ILE A 44 -5.47 -2.06 -3.29
C ILE A 44 -6.76 -2.17 -2.49
N ILE A 45 -7.86 -1.71 -3.07
CA ILE A 45 -9.19 -1.77 -2.45
C ILE A 45 -9.86 -3.10 -2.82
N LYS A 46 -10.32 -3.80 -1.78
CA LYS A 46 -11.00 -5.11 -1.84
C LYS A 46 -12.39 -5.01 -1.21
N GLY A 47 -13.13 -3.95 -1.50
CA GLY A 47 -14.46 -3.72 -0.95
C GLY A 47 -14.87 -2.25 -1.04
N VAL A 48 -15.58 -1.80 -0.02
CA VAL A 48 -16.16 -0.46 0.07
C VAL A 48 -15.41 0.38 1.10
N VAL A 49 -14.90 1.54 0.68
CA VAL A 49 -14.35 2.54 1.60
C VAL A 49 -15.30 3.72 1.67
N VAL A 50 -15.78 4.03 2.87
CA VAL A 50 -16.66 5.18 3.09
C VAL A 50 -15.86 6.34 3.68
N VAL A 51 -15.87 7.50 3.04
CA VAL A 51 -15.35 8.75 3.60
C VAL A 51 -16.45 9.38 4.44
N GLY A 52 -16.20 9.54 5.74
CA GLY A 52 -17.17 10.12 6.66
C GLY A 52 -17.62 11.52 6.26
N ARG A 53 -18.83 11.92 6.68
CA ARG A 53 -19.33 13.27 6.42
C ARG A 53 -18.41 14.32 7.05
N GLY A 54 -18.00 15.31 6.26
CA GLY A 54 -17.10 16.37 6.72
C GLY A 54 -15.64 15.93 6.87
N VAL A 55 -15.31 14.71 6.43
CA VAL A 55 -13.95 14.16 6.43
C VAL A 55 -13.35 14.26 5.04
N THR A 56 -12.05 14.53 4.96
CA THR A 56 -11.28 14.54 3.72
C THR A 56 -10.37 13.33 3.62
N LEU A 57 -10.50 12.57 2.54
CA LEU A 57 -9.46 11.64 2.08
C LEU A 57 -8.58 12.38 1.07
N SER A 58 -7.32 12.63 1.43
CA SER A 58 -6.32 13.18 0.52
C SER A 58 -5.47 12.05 -0.06
N ILE A 59 -5.23 12.07 -1.37
CA ILE A 59 -4.35 11.09 -2.04
C ILE A 59 -3.12 11.84 -2.53
N SER A 60 -1.94 11.46 -2.03
CA SER A 60 -0.68 12.10 -2.42
C SER A 60 -0.38 11.88 -3.91
N PRO A 61 0.22 12.86 -4.61
CA PRO A 61 0.68 12.68 -5.98
C PRO A 61 1.58 11.45 -6.14
N GLY A 62 1.47 10.77 -7.29
CA GLY A 62 2.20 9.54 -7.58
C GLY A 62 1.63 8.27 -6.93
N SER A 63 0.54 8.39 -6.17
CA SER A 63 -0.16 7.22 -5.64
C SER A 63 -0.93 6.46 -6.72
N THR A 64 -1.03 5.14 -6.56
CA THR A 64 -1.84 4.26 -7.40
C THR A 64 -2.92 3.62 -6.54
N ILE A 65 -4.19 3.93 -6.84
CA ILE A 65 -5.35 3.29 -6.20
C ILE A 65 -5.90 2.26 -7.19
N ALA A 66 -5.81 0.99 -6.83
CA ALA A 66 -6.32 -0.11 -7.63
C ALA A 66 -7.51 -0.77 -6.94
N PHE A 67 -8.53 -1.13 -7.72
CA PHE A 67 -9.68 -1.87 -7.21
C PHE A 67 -9.56 -3.33 -7.66
N ARG A 68 -9.63 -4.26 -6.71
CA ARG A 68 -9.75 -5.67 -7.07
C ARG A 68 -11.16 -5.87 -7.64
N ARG A 69 -11.27 -6.47 -8.82
CA ARG A 69 -12.57 -6.83 -9.39
C ARG A 69 -13.27 -7.83 -8.45
N LEU A 70 -14.31 -7.34 -7.79
CA LEU A 70 -15.24 -8.09 -6.96
C LEU A 70 -16.61 -7.86 -7.59
N ASP A 71 -17.37 -8.90 -7.84
CA ASP A 71 -18.66 -8.83 -8.55
C ASP A 71 -19.59 -9.78 -7.81
N ARG A 72 -20.06 -9.37 -6.63
CA ARG A 72 -20.78 -10.24 -5.68
C ARG A 72 -22.24 -10.40 -6.09
N ASN A 73 -22.80 -9.44 -6.82
CA ASN A 73 -24.17 -9.47 -7.32
C ASN A 73 -24.27 -10.04 -8.75
N ASN A 74 -23.15 -10.36 -9.41
CA ASN A 74 -23.08 -10.93 -10.76
C ASN A 74 -23.73 -10.05 -11.83
N ASP A 75 -23.63 -8.73 -11.71
CA ASP A 75 -24.14 -7.79 -12.71
C ASP A 75 -23.10 -7.46 -13.80
N GLY A 76 -21.88 -7.99 -13.68
CA GLY A 76 -20.78 -7.75 -14.61
C GLY A 76 -19.94 -6.51 -14.27
N VAL A 77 -20.31 -5.75 -13.23
CA VAL A 77 -19.61 -4.56 -12.74
C VAL A 77 -18.84 -4.89 -11.46
N GLY A 78 -17.82 -4.09 -11.15
CA GLY A 78 -17.05 -4.23 -9.92
C GLY A 78 -17.70 -3.52 -8.72
N ASP A 79 -17.78 -4.18 -7.58
CA ASP A 79 -18.28 -3.68 -6.28
C ASP A 79 -17.24 -2.87 -5.49
N GLY A 80 -16.05 -2.62 -6.06
CA GLY A 80 -14.99 -1.86 -5.40
C GLY A 80 -15.27 -0.37 -5.50
N GLU A 81 -15.46 0.32 -4.38
CA GLU A 81 -15.83 1.74 -4.38
C GLU A 81 -15.17 2.55 -3.25
N ILE A 82 -15.03 3.86 -3.50
CA ILE A 82 -14.82 4.90 -2.48
C ILE A 82 -16.01 5.84 -2.58
N ARG A 83 -16.72 6.09 -1.48
CA ARG A 83 -17.93 6.95 -1.46
C ARG A 83 -18.04 7.80 -0.21
#